data_AF-A0A1S9JDK4-F1
#
_entry.id   AF-A0A1S9JDK4-F1
#
_cell.length_a   1.000
_cell.length_b   1.000
_cell.length_c   1.000
_cell.angle_alpha   90.00
_cell.angle_beta   90.00
_cell.angle_gamma   90.00
#
_symmetry.space_group_name_H-M   'P 1'
#
loop_
_entity.id
_entity.type
_entity.pdbx_description
1 polymer ?
#
loop_
_entity_poly.entity_id
_entity_poly.type
_entity_poly.pdbx_seq_one_letter_code
_entity_poly.pdbx_strand_id
1 'polypeptide(L)' 'MLTTQKRKFALALMSGKNKTASAIAAGYSAKTARVKGSQLAKDPEVL' A
#
# COMPACT_ATOMS: atom_id res chain seq x y z
N MET A 1 1.15 13.99 4.38
CA MET A 1 0.05 14.31 3.45
C MET A 1 -0.37 13.03 2.75
N LEU A 2 -1.65 12.66 2.89
CA LEU A 2 -2.17 11.41 2.33
C LEU A 2 -2.31 11.49 0.81
N THR A 3 -1.26 11.05 0.11
CA THR A 3 -1.24 11.01 -1.35
C THR A 3 -2.27 10.02 -1.89
N THR A 4 -2.70 10.20 -3.14
CA THR A 4 -3.67 9.31 -3.80
C THR A 4 -3.23 7.85 -3.81
N GLN A 5 -1.92 7.58 -3.90
CA GLN A 5 -1.36 6.22 -3.83
C GLN A 5 -1.50 5.60 -2.44
N LYS A 6 -1.23 6.36 -1.36
CA LYS A 6 -1.41 5.86 0.01
C LYS A 6 -2.87 5.49 0.28
N ARG A 7 -3.83 6.30 -0.21
CA ARG A 7 -5.27 5.96 -0.12
C ARG A 7 -5.62 4.66 -0.84
N LYS A 8 -5.15 4.51 -2.09
CA LYS A 8 -5.37 3.27 -2.86
C LYS A 8 -4.78 2.05 -2.16
N PHE A 9 -3.61 2.21 -1.54
CA PHE A 9 -2.98 1.16 -0.74
C PHE A 9 -3.82 0.81 0.49
N ALA A 10 -4.26 1.81 1.26
CA ALA A 10 -5.10 1.62 2.44
C ALA A 10 -6.40 0.91 2.08
N LEU A 11 -7.10 1.37 1.04
CA LEU A 11 -8.33 0.74 0.54
C LEU A 11 -8.11 -0.72 0.13
N ALA A 12 -7.02 -1.00 -0.59
CA ALA A 12 -6.67 -2.35 -0.98
C ALA A 12 -6.37 -3.25 0.24
N LEU A 13 -5.68 -2.70 1.25
CA LEU A 13 -5.37 -3.43 2.48
C LEU A 13 -6.62 -3.68 3.33
N MET A 14 -7.53 -2.70 3.42
CA MET A 14 -8.85 -2.84 4.05
C MET A 14 -9.75 -3.87 3.34
N SER A 15 -9.61 -4.03 2.02
CA SER A 15 -10.31 -5.08 1.26
C SER A 15 -9.79 -6.50 1.50
N GLY A 16 -8.82 -6.68 2.41
CA GLY A 16 -8.25 -7.99 2.76
C GLY A 16 -7.08 -8.42 1.87
N LYS A 17 -6.58 -7.56 0.98
CA LYS A 17 -5.36 -7.87 0.20
C LYS A 17 -4.13 -7.81 1.10
N ASN A 18 -3.15 -8.66 0.81
CA ASN A 18 -1.86 -8.60 1.47
C ASN A 18 -1.09 -7.32 1.08
N LYS A 19 -0.15 -6.91 1.94
CA LYS A 19 0.63 -5.67 1.79
C LYS A 19 1.27 -5.52 0.40
N THR A 20 1.80 -6.60 -0.17
CA THR A 20 2.42 -6.57 -1.50
C THR A 20 1.39 -6.34 -2.60
N ALA A 21 0.28 -7.07 -2.58
CA ALA A 21 -0.81 -6.94 -3.53
C ALA A 21 -1.48 -5.56 -3.43
N SER A 22 -1.61 -5.02 -2.22
CA SER A 22 -2.10 -3.66 -1.99
C SER A 22 -1.18 -2.60 -2.58
N ALA A 23 0.14 -2.79 -2.49
CA ALA A 23 1.10 -1.90 -3.13
C ALA A 23 1.03 -1.97 -4.66
N ILE A 24 0.89 -3.17 -5.24
CA ILE A 24 0.70 -3.33 -6.68
C ILE A 24 -0.60 -2.64 -7.13
N ALA A 25 -1.70 -2.86 -6.40
CA ALA A 25 -2.99 -2.22 -6.69
C ALA A 25 -2.94 -0.68 -6.56
N ALA A 26 -2.08 -0.16 -5.69
CA ALA A 26 -1.84 1.27 -5.55
C ALA A 26 -0.96 1.88 -6.67
N GLY A 27 -0.37 1.05 -7.53
CA GLY A 27 0.46 1.49 -8.66
C GLY A 27 1.98 1.42 -8.40
N TYR A 28 2.42 0.77 -7.32
CA TYR A 28 3.84 0.50 -7.12
C TYR A 28 4.30 -0.67 -7.99
N SER A 29 5.54 -0.61 -8.50
CA SER A 29 6.10 -1.69 -9.31
C SER A 29 6.22 -2.98 -8.52
N ALA A 30 5.95 -4.12 -9.14
CA ALA A 30 6.04 -5.44 -8.48
C ALA A 30 7.41 -5.67 -7.83
N LYS A 31 8.49 -5.17 -8.44
CA LYS A 31 9.86 -5.22 -7.90
C LYS A 31 10.00 -4.53 -6.54
N THR A 32 9.29 -3.43 -6.32
CA THR A 32 9.37 -2.62 -5.08
C THR A 32 8.19 -2.80 -4.15
N ALA A 33 7.10 -3.41 -4.61
CA ALA A 33 5.84 -3.56 -3.89
C ALA A 33 5.98 -4.27 -2.55
N ARG A 34 6.88 -5.25 -2.43
CA ARG A 34 7.14 -5.93 -1.16
C ARG A 34 7.72 -4.97 -0.11
N VAL A 35 8.74 -4.21 -0.48
CA VAL A 35 9.42 -3.26 0.42
C VAL A 35 8.49 -2.08 0.73
N LYS A 36 7.86 -1.50 -0.31
CA LYS A 36 6.92 -0.39 -0.18
C LYS A 36 5.68 -0.77 0.62
N GLY A 37 5.10 -1.95 0.38
CA GLY A 37 3.97 -2.43 1.15
C GLY A 37 4.29 -2.65 2.63
N SER A 38 5.50 -3.13 2.96
CA SER A 38 5.95 -3.23 4.35
C SER A 38 6.14 -1.85 5.00
N GLN A 39 6.70 -0.89 4.26
CA GLN A 39 6.89 0.49 4.72
C GLN A 39 5.53 1.20 4.94
N LEU A 40 4.62 1.11 3.98
CA LEU A 40 3.28 1.72 4.03
C LEU A 40 2.40 1.10 5.12
N ALA A 41 2.51 -0.20 5.38
CA ALA A 41 1.76 -0.84 6.45
C ALA A 41 2.19 -0.42 7.86
N LYS A 42 3.31 0.31 7.99
CA LYS A 42 3.77 0.90 9.26
C LYS A 42 3.52 2.41 9.29
N ASP A 43 3.00 2.98 8.22
CA ASP A 43 2.76 4.40 8.10
C ASP A 43 1.43 4.74 8.81
N PRO A 44 1.44 5.60 9.84
CA PRO A 44 0.23 6.00 10.54
C PRO A 44 -0.71 6.87 9.68
N GLU A 45 -0.29 7.31 8.49
CA GLU A 45 -1.23 7.93 7.54
C GLU A 45 -2.06 6.88 6.78
N VAL A 46 -1.64 5.61 6.76
CA VAL A 46 -2.28 4.52 5.99
C VAL A 46 -3.22 3.67 6.86
N LEU A 47 -2.92 3.57 8.15
CA LEU A 47 -3.71 2.92 9.20
C LEU A 47 -4.56 3.97 9.92
#